data_AF-A0A015L470-F1
#
_entry.id   AF-A0A015L470-F1
#
_cell.length_a   1.000
_cell.length_b   1.000
_cell.length_c   1.000
_cell.angle_alpha   90.00
_cell.angle_beta   90.00
_cell.angle_gamma   90.00
#
_symmetry.space_group_name_H-M   'P 1'
#
loop_
_entity.id
_entity.type
_entity.pdbx_description
1 polymer ?
#
loop_
_entity_poly.entity_id
_entity_poly.type
_entity_poly.pdbx_seq_one_letter_code
_entity_poly.pdbx_strand_id
1 'polypeptide(L)' 'MYNLWQVAGGKVENRESSLQAVLRETKEKIALDIKKDECVFLFNDPAFNCDVYITKVPDYQELQRTEPEKQGA' A
#
# COMPACT_ATOMS: atom_id res chain seq x y z
N MET A 1 2.49 8.19 -13.50
CA MET A 1 1.02 8.15 -13.76
C MET A 1 0.44 9.35 -13.05
N TYR A 2 0.32 10.48 -13.74
CA TYR A 2 0.05 11.79 -13.14
C TYR A 2 -1.45 12.04 -13.05
N ASN A 3 -1.93 12.62 -11.95
CA ASN A 3 -3.33 13.02 -11.75
C ASN A 3 -4.38 11.89 -11.85
N LEU A 4 -3.97 10.63 -11.61
CA LEU A 4 -4.87 9.48 -11.53
C LEU A 4 -4.96 8.99 -10.09
N TRP A 5 -6.11 8.44 -9.72
CA TRP A 5 -6.27 7.75 -8.45
C TRP A 5 -5.39 6.50 -8.41
N GLN A 6 -4.65 6.34 -7.33
CA GLN A 6 -3.73 5.23 -7.14
C GLN A 6 -4.05 4.51 -5.83
N VAL A 7 -3.90 3.20 -5.85
CA VAL A 7 -3.90 2.38 -4.63
C VAL A 7 -2.64 2.71 -3.83
N ALA A 8 -2.73 2.65 -2.49
CA ALA A 8 -1.56 2.79 -1.63
C ALA A 8 -0.58 1.63 -1.89
N GLY A 9 0.69 1.95 -2.09
CA GLY A 9 1.74 0.98 -2.42
C GLY A 9 2.98 1.69 -2.94
N GLY A 10 4.10 0.97 -2.99
CA GLY A 10 5.38 1.54 -3.37
C GLY A 10 6.43 0.47 -3.59
N LYS A 11 7.67 0.92 -3.80
CA LYS A 11 8.79 0.02 -4.09
C LYS A 11 9.20 -0.73 -2.82
N VAL A 12 9.53 -2.01 -2.98
CA VAL A 12 10.17 -2.80 -1.91
C VAL A 12 11.61 -2.34 -1.75
N GLU A 13 11.97 -1.93 -0.53
CA GLU A 13 13.32 -1.46 -0.22
C GLU A 13 14.31 -2.60 0.05
N ASN A 14 15.61 -2.28 0.08
CA ASN A 14 16.63 -3.29 0.35
C ASN A 14 16.42 -3.96 1.72
N ARG A 15 16.40 -5.30 1.72
CA ARG A 15 16.14 -6.16 2.90
C ARG A 15 14.70 -6.08 3.43
N GLU A 16 13.79 -5.50 2.67
CA GLU A 16 12.37 -5.48 2.92
C GLU A 16 11.68 -6.61 2.14
N SER A 17 10.68 -7.26 2.74
CA SER A 17 9.74 -8.14 2.02
C SER A 17 8.58 -7.32 1.45
N SER A 18 7.92 -7.80 0.40
CA SER A 18 6.75 -7.11 -0.15
C SER A 18 5.62 -6.88 0.86
N LEU A 19 5.42 -7.82 1.79
CA LEU A 19 4.49 -7.64 2.91
C LEU A 19 4.93 -6.51 3.87
N GLN A 20 6.22 -6.35 4.14
CA GLN A 20 6.69 -5.21 4.94
C GLN A 20 6.50 -3.89 4.19
N ALA A 21 6.79 -3.87 2.89
CA ALA A 21 6.62 -2.71 2.04
C ALA A 21 5.16 -2.24 2.00
N VAL A 22 4.19 -3.14 1.79
CA VAL A 22 2.77 -2.74 1.75
C VAL A 22 2.29 -2.19 3.10
N LEU A 23 2.73 -2.75 4.22
CA LEU A 23 2.38 -2.26 5.56
C LEU A 23 2.97 -0.86 5.82
N ARG A 24 4.25 -0.66 5.48
CA ARG A 24 4.93 0.63 5.60
C ARG A 24 4.27 1.69 4.71
N GLU A 25 4.13 1.41 3.41
CA GLU A 25 3.58 2.35 2.42
C GLU A 25 2.13 2.73 2.74
N THR A 26 1.32 1.79 3.22
CA THR A 26 -0.06 2.06 3.64
C THR A 26 -0.10 3.02 4.83
N LYS A 27 0.76 2.79 5.82
CA LYS A 27 0.91 3.69 6.97
C LYS A 27 1.43 5.07 6.56
N GLU A 28 2.43 5.12 5.69
CA GLU A 28 3.06 6.36 5.21
C GLU A 28 2.14 7.20 4.32
N LYS A 29 1.27 6.58 3.50
CA LYS A 29 0.46 7.30 2.50
C LYS A 29 -0.95 7.64 2.94
N ILE A 30 -1.58 6.77 3.73
CA ILE A 30 -2.99 6.90 4.11
C ILE A 30 -3.23 6.84 5.63
N ALA A 31 -2.17 6.85 6.45
CA ALA A 31 -2.22 6.74 7.91
C ALA A 31 -2.99 5.52 8.44
N LEU A 32 -3.03 4.43 7.66
CA LEU A 32 -3.73 3.20 8.03
C LEU A 32 -2.73 2.17 8.54
N ASP A 33 -2.89 1.78 9.81
CA ASP A 33 -2.08 0.71 10.43
C ASP A 33 -2.78 -0.63 10.24
N ILE A 34 -2.31 -1.43 9.29
CA ILE A 34 -2.86 -2.76 8.99
C ILE A 34 -2.09 -3.79 9.81
N LYS A 35 -2.80 -4.69 10.50
CA LYS A 35 -2.12 -5.81 11.15
C LYS A 35 -1.70 -6.85 10.12
N LYS A 36 -0.54 -7.47 10.34
CA LYS A 36 0.06 -8.43 9.41
C LYS A 36 -0.85 -9.62 9.08
N ASP A 37 -1.65 -10.07 10.04
CA ASP A 37 -2.61 -11.18 9.91
C ASP A 37 -3.88 -10.81 9.13
N GLU A 38 -4.20 -9.53 9.02
CA GLU A 38 -5.34 -9.01 8.25
C GLU A 38 -4.94 -8.64 6.80
N CYS A 39 -3.64 -8.54 6.51
CA CYS A 39 -3.09 -8.25 5.19
C CYS A 39 -2.88 -9.54 4.38
N VAL A 40 -3.82 -9.83 3.48
CA VAL A 40 -3.85 -11.09 2.73
C VAL A 40 -3.25 -10.89 1.34
N PHE A 41 -2.30 -11.74 0.96
CA PHE A 41 -1.76 -11.76 -0.40
C PHE A 41 -2.84 -12.19 -1.39
N LEU A 42 -3.01 -11.43 -2.47
CA LEU A 42 -4.01 -11.69 -3.50
C LEU A 42 -3.37 -12.30 -4.75
N PHE A 43 -2.40 -11.62 -5.35
CA PHE A 43 -1.63 -12.10 -6.51
C PHE A 43 -0.35 -11.29 -6.73
N ASN A 44 0.56 -11.79 -7.56
CA ASN A 44 1.66 -11.02 -8.14
C ASN A 44 1.29 -10.65 -9.57
N ASP A 45 1.42 -9.37 -9.93
CA ASP A 45 1.35 -8.93 -11.32
C ASP A 45 2.73 -9.10 -11.97
N PRO A 46 2.91 -10.07 -12.88
CA PRO A 46 4.20 -10.36 -13.47
C PRO A 46 4.67 -9.27 -14.44
N ALA A 47 3.77 -8.44 -14.98
CA ALA A 47 4.14 -7.35 -15.90
C ALA A 47 4.92 -6.25 -15.18
N PHE A 48 4.63 -6.05 -13.89
CA PHE A 48 5.27 -5.03 -13.06
C PHE A 48 6.11 -5.61 -11.91
N ASN A 49 6.13 -6.94 -11.76
CA ASN A 49 6.70 -7.64 -10.61
C ASN A 49 6.20 -7.04 -9.29
N CYS A 50 4.87 -6.90 -9.18
CA CYS A 50 4.21 -6.19 -8.10
C CYS A 50 3.29 -7.13 -7.31
N ASP A 51 3.55 -7.31 -6.02
CA ASP A 51 2.67 -8.08 -5.13
C ASP A 51 1.48 -7.22 -4.68
N VAL A 52 0.28 -7.75 -4.88
CA VAL A 52 -0.98 -7.10 -4.51
C VAL A 52 -1.56 -7.79 -3.29
N TYR A 53 -1.93 -6.98 -2.30
CA TYR A 53 -2.54 -7.42 -1.06
C TYR A 53 -3.94 -6.81 -0.91
N ILE A 54 -4.78 -7.48 -0.13
CA ILE A 54 -6.09 -7.01 0.27
C ILE A 54 -6.23 -7.04 1.78
N THR A 55 -6.89 -6.04 2.34
CA THR A 55 -7.30 -6.01 3.74
C THR A 55 -8.73 -5.48 3.84
N LYS A 56 -9.41 -5.78 4.94
CA LYS A 56 -10.71 -5.20 5.26
C LYS A 56 -10.49 -4.00 6.16
N VAL A 57 -11.12 -2.88 5.80
CA VAL A 57 -11.09 -1.65 6.58
C VAL A 57 -12.49 -1.43 7.16
N PRO A 58 -12.64 -1.19 8.47
CA PRO A 58 -13.92 -0.82 9.05
C PRO A 58 -14.49 0.45 8.42
N ASP A 59 -15.80 0.53 8.31
CA ASP A 59 -16.51 1.66 7.68
C ASP A 59 -16.31 3.01 8.41
N TYR A 60 -16.03 2.97 9.72
CA TYR A 60 -15.72 4.15 10.53
C TYR A 60 -14.25 4.60 10.47
N GLN A 61 -13.36 3.87 9.79
CA GLN A 61 -11.94 4.22 9.70
C GLN A 61 -11.73 5.33 8.68
N GLU A 62 -11.40 6.53 9.14
CA GLU A 62 -10.99 7.63 8.28
C GLU A 62 -9.55 7.44 7.80
N LEU A 63 -9.32 7.70 6.51
CA LEU A 63 -7.99 7.65 5.87
C LEU A 63 -7.46 9.06 5.68
N GLN A 64 -6.16 9.27 5.88
CA GLN A 64 -5.53 10.58 5.77
C GLN A 64 -4.43 10.56 4.71
N ARG A 65 -4.55 11.38 3.66
CA ARG A 65 -3.50 11.51 2.64
C ARG A 65 -2.30 12.25 3.23
N THR A 66 -1.31 11.50 3.69
CA THR A 66 -0.13 12.02 4.42
C THR A 66 1.04 12.38 3.51
N GLU A 67 1.14 11.78 2.32
CA GLU A 67 2.22 12.05 1.35
C GLU A 67 1.67 12.42 -0.04
N PRO A 68 1.12 13.63 -0.22
CA PRO A 68 0.46 14.01 -1.45
C PRO A 68 1.40 14.05 -2.66
N GLU A 69 2.68 14.32 -2.45
CA GLU A 69 3.68 14.45 -3.51
C GLU A 69 4.20 13.11 -4.07
N LYS A 70 4.04 12.00 -3.33
CA LYS A 70 4.50 10.67 -3.78
C LYS A 70 3.45 9.89 -4.58
N GLN A 71 2.24 10.41 -4.70
CA GLN A 71 1.18 9.87 -5.55
C GLN A 71 1.09 10.70 -6.83
N GLY A 72 1.71 10.19 -7.91
CA GLY A 72 1.63 10.81 -9.23
C GLY A 72 2.64 11.94 -9.50
N ALA A 73 3.88 11.81 -9.01
CA ALA A 73 5.04 12.50 -9.58
C ALA A 73 5.70 11.70 -10.71
#